data_AF-A0A2W0AJW4-F1
#
_entry.id   AF-A0A2W0AJW4-F1
#
_cell.length_a   1.000
_cell.length_b   1.000
_cell.length_c   1.000
_cell.angle_alpha   90.00
_cell.angle_beta   90.00
_cell.angle_gamma   90.00
#
_symmetry.space_group_name_H-M   'P 1'
#
loop_
_entity.id
_entity.type
_entity.pdbx_description
1 polymer ?
#
loop_
_entity_poly.entity_id
_entity_poly.type
_entity_poly.pdbx_seq_one_letter_code
_entity_poly.pdbx_strand_id
1 'polypeptide(L)'
;MECYSERTCAIFVDGELAVDEARRLRDHLATCPRCRRLVDALRAENRVLGESLDQLPEDAAGSAVFPRLRLSWVWGDLAALAAVLALGSISSAWIEKLRVPEALEWLNPFSTGGLSNLFFNLSYYFAHGGTAMLADYAAVVGGLFLLLGGAVLLGRRWRLHQPGLHLLIVLLTLSLPSFALERRHGEFVTVAANETVDDTLLAAGNTVRVEGVVNGDLLAFGRTVEVSGSVKGDLVSFAKRAVVSGTVEGRIYNFSQSLDLDGQLGHSIYGWVQSLRVDNRARVGEGIVVGAGDVSLEGEVRRSATIFASNAEVSGSIGRELTMAGGSLTLTNTARVGGDLSARVHQLKDVHIADGATIAGKRDIEVRVRKSQFTRPRFYLHQAVWLAAAMLVGWLGLALFPGFFEACTQGVGLGWRSLGLGIGVLAGVPVAIIVACITLVGIPVSLMLLAAYLAAIYLTKIWVGAFLGRILLKPAGATRRDWLLGLLVGLLILTVIGFIPYVGGLVRLAVICLGLGAFSWQLYQGSRATRAA
;
A
#
# COMPACT_ATOMS: atom_id res chain seq x y z
N MET A 1 40.74 -60.01 6.43
CA MET A 1 39.37 -59.46 6.33
C MET A 1 39.46 -57.99 6.64
N GLU A 2 39.11 -57.14 5.67
CA GLU A 2 39.10 -55.69 5.88
C GLU A 2 38.03 -55.33 6.91
N CYS A 3 38.37 -54.44 7.84
CA CYS A 3 37.41 -53.94 8.83
C CYS A 3 36.41 -53.02 8.13
N TYR A 4 35.16 -53.05 8.58
CA TYR A 4 34.14 -52.12 8.08
C TYR A 4 34.48 -50.68 8.46
N SER A 5 34.12 -49.76 7.56
CA SER A 5 34.24 -48.32 7.80
C SER A 5 33.37 -47.87 8.95
N GLU A 6 33.79 -46.81 9.64
CA GLU A 6 33.03 -46.19 10.74
C GLU A 6 31.63 -45.77 10.31
N ARG A 7 31.48 -45.24 9.09
CA ARG A 7 30.19 -44.89 8.50
C ARG A 7 29.24 -46.09 8.40
N THR A 8 29.74 -47.25 7.99
CA THR A 8 28.92 -48.47 7.90
C THR A 8 28.50 -48.96 9.29
N CYS A 9 29.39 -48.85 10.29
CA CYS A 9 29.07 -49.16 11.68
C CYS A 9 28.04 -48.20 12.28
N ALA A 10 28.09 -46.91 11.95
CA ALA A 10 27.09 -45.91 12.37
C ALA A 10 25.71 -46.21 11.79
N ILE A 11 25.60 -46.41 10.48
CA ILE A 11 24.34 -46.78 9.81
C ILE A 11 23.76 -48.09 10.37
N PHE A 12 24.62 -49.03 10.78
CA PHE A 12 24.20 -50.25 11.46
C PHE A 12 23.66 -50.01 12.88
N VAL A 13 24.25 -49.07 13.64
CA VAL A 13 23.78 -48.70 14.97
C VAL A 13 22.43 -47.97 14.89
N ASP A 14 22.20 -47.18 13.86
CA ASP A 14 20.93 -46.48 13.59
C ASP A 14 19.83 -47.42 13.04
N GLY A 15 20.19 -48.67 12.70
CA GLY A 15 19.25 -49.69 12.21
C GLY A 15 18.85 -49.55 10.74
N GLU A 16 19.48 -48.63 10.00
CA GLU A 16 19.16 -48.32 8.60
C GLU A 16 19.95 -49.16 7.58
N LEU A 17 20.85 -50.02 8.05
CA LEU A 17 21.64 -50.87 7.16
C LEU A 17 20.76 -51.99 6.55
N ALA A 18 20.90 -52.24 5.25
CA ALA A 18 20.13 -53.27 4.54
C ALA A 18 20.26 -54.64 5.22
N VAL A 19 19.17 -55.41 5.28
CA VAL A 19 19.05 -56.62 6.13
C VAL A 19 20.14 -57.66 5.85
N ASP A 20 20.58 -57.78 4.60
CA ASP A 20 21.64 -58.72 4.20
C ASP A 20 23.05 -58.23 4.58
N GLU A 21 23.29 -56.93 4.55
CA GLU A 21 24.55 -56.32 5.00
C GLU A 21 24.64 -56.27 6.53
N ALA A 22 23.52 -56.01 7.21
CA ALA A 22 23.42 -56.05 8.66
C ALA A 22 23.68 -57.46 9.23
N ARG A 23 23.31 -58.52 8.49
CA ARG A 23 23.65 -59.91 8.83
C ARG A 23 25.15 -60.15 8.71
N ARG A 24 25.77 -59.80 7.58
CA ARG A 24 27.23 -59.94 7.37
C ARG A 24 28.04 -59.16 8.39
N LEU A 25 27.59 -57.96 8.75
CA LEU A 25 28.25 -57.15 9.77
C LEU A 25 28.11 -57.78 11.17
N ARG A 26 26.94 -58.34 11.52
CA ARG A 26 26.77 -59.10 12.77
C ARG A 26 27.70 -60.30 12.87
N ASP A 27 27.82 -61.07 11.79
CA ASP A 27 28.74 -62.21 11.73
C ASP A 27 30.20 -61.75 11.88
N HIS A 28 30.55 -60.60 11.29
CA HIS A 28 31.86 -59.98 11.44
C HIS A 28 32.14 -59.48 12.86
N LEU A 29 31.15 -58.92 13.56
CA LEU A 29 31.29 -58.44 14.94
C LEU A 29 31.59 -59.59 15.93
N ALA A 30 31.19 -60.83 15.62
CA ALA A 30 31.54 -62.01 16.42
C ALA A 30 33.04 -62.34 16.36
N THR A 31 33.73 -61.95 15.30
CA THR A 31 35.14 -62.31 15.05
C THR A 31 36.10 -61.12 15.18
N CYS A 32 35.63 -59.88 14.98
CA CYS A 32 36.46 -58.68 14.98
C CYS A 32 36.28 -57.82 16.26
N PRO A 33 37.27 -57.80 17.18
CA PRO A 33 37.16 -57.02 18.41
C PRO A 33 37.21 -55.50 18.17
N ARG A 34 37.81 -55.03 17.07
CA ARG A 34 37.92 -53.61 16.72
C ARG A 34 36.56 -53.04 16.32
N CYS A 35 35.88 -53.68 15.37
CA CYS A 35 34.55 -53.23 14.93
C CYS A 35 33.52 -53.34 16.07
N ARG A 36 33.65 -54.33 16.95
CA ARG A 36 32.83 -54.43 18.16
C ARG A 36 32.96 -53.22 19.08
N ARG A 37 34.19 -52.81 19.42
CA ARG A 37 34.41 -51.61 20.23
C ARG A 37 33.86 -50.34 19.57
N LEU A 38 33.98 -50.22 18.25
CA LEU A 38 33.46 -49.07 17.51
C LEU A 38 31.93 -49.01 17.56
N VAL A 39 31.25 -50.14 17.35
CA VAL A 39 29.79 -50.25 17.46
C VAL A 39 29.31 -49.98 18.88
N ASP A 40 30.03 -50.46 19.90
CA ASP A 40 29.68 -50.21 21.30
C ASP A 40 29.86 -48.73 21.68
N ALA A 41 30.90 -48.07 21.17
CA ALA A 41 31.12 -46.63 21.36
C ALA A 41 30.00 -45.78 20.72
N LEU A 42 29.64 -46.09 19.47
CA LEU A 42 28.56 -45.40 18.75
C LEU A 42 27.20 -45.59 19.43
N ARG A 43 26.92 -46.77 19.99
CA ARG A 43 25.70 -47.01 20.78
C ARG A 43 25.66 -46.20 22.07
N ALA A 44 26.80 -46.03 22.74
CA ALA A 44 26.88 -45.23 23.95
C ALA A 44 26.66 -43.74 23.63
N GLU A 45 27.23 -43.24 22.55
CA GLU A 45 27.02 -41.87 22.07
C GLU A 45 25.55 -41.63 21.68
N ASN A 46 24.94 -42.54 20.92
CA ASN A 46 23.52 -42.42 20.55
C ASN A 46 22.59 -42.43 21.77
N ARG A 47 22.94 -43.20 22.83
CA ARG A 47 22.17 -43.17 24.08
C ARG A 47 22.24 -41.81 24.77
N VAL A 48 23.42 -41.21 24.85
CA VAL A 48 23.62 -39.88 25.46
C VAL A 48 22.90 -38.79 24.66
N LEU A 49 22.95 -38.87 23.32
CA LEU A 49 22.22 -37.95 22.44
C LEU A 49 20.70 -38.12 22.59
N GLY A 50 20.21 -39.36 22.67
CA GLY A 50 18.79 -39.65 22.94
C GLY A 50 18.32 -39.09 24.28
N GLU A 51 19.07 -39.32 25.35
CA GLU A 51 18.77 -38.75 26.68
C GLU A 51 18.83 -37.21 26.71
N SER A 52 19.70 -36.61 25.90
CA SER A 52 19.80 -35.15 25.76
C SER A 52 18.65 -34.55 24.95
N LEU A 53 18.12 -35.31 23.98
CA LEU A 53 16.95 -34.93 23.18
C LEU A 53 15.65 -35.09 23.98
N ASP A 54 15.54 -36.11 24.84
CA ASP A 54 14.39 -36.33 25.74
C ASP A 54 14.31 -35.29 26.89
N GLN A 55 15.36 -34.51 27.15
CA GLN A 55 15.31 -33.35 28.08
C GLN A 55 14.74 -32.06 27.45
N LEU A 56 14.44 -32.08 26.15
CA LEU A 56 13.64 -31.01 25.53
C LEU A 56 12.16 -31.30 25.81
N PRO A 57 11.36 -30.33 26.30
CA PRO A 57 9.96 -30.57 26.64
C PRO A 57 9.19 -31.20 25.47
N GLU A 58 8.58 -32.36 25.72
CA GLU A 58 7.61 -33.06 24.88
C GLU A 58 6.33 -32.22 24.66
N ASP A 59 6.42 -31.15 23.87
CA ASP A 59 5.26 -30.59 23.15
C ASP A 59 5.36 -30.84 21.64
N ALA A 60 6.29 -31.70 21.20
CA ALA A 60 6.42 -32.08 19.80
C ALA A 60 6.54 -33.61 19.64
N ALA A 61 5.44 -34.20 19.16
CA ALA A 61 5.34 -35.49 18.48
C ALA A 61 5.14 -36.77 19.32
N GLY A 62 4.00 -36.83 20.01
CA GLY A 62 3.32 -38.11 20.30
C GLY A 62 2.49 -38.60 19.12
N SER A 63 2.72 -39.86 18.73
CA SER A 63 1.86 -40.82 18.02
C SER A 63 0.72 -40.31 17.11
N ALA A 64 0.80 -40.72 15.83
CA ALA A 64 -0.26 -40.62 14.84
C ALA A 64 -1.48 -41.51 15.21
N VAL A 65 -2.29 -41.05 16.17
CA VAL A 65 -3.74 -41.24 16.11
C VAL A 65 -4.21 -40.29 15.02
N PHE A 66 -4.71 -40.80 13.88
CA PHE A 66 -5.32 -39.95 12.86
C PHE A 66 -6.36 -39.04 13.51
N PRO A 67 -6.10 -37.72 13.66
CA PRO A 67 -7.18 -36.80 13.90
C PRO A 67 -7.92 -36.76 12.59
N ARG A 68 -9.25 -36.91 12.63
CA ARG A 68 -10.11 -36.52 11.51
C ARG A 68 -9.68 -35.11 11.10
N LEU A 69 -8.93 -34.99 10.00
CA LEU A 69 -8.51 -33.72 9.45
C LEU A 69 -9.78 -32.91 9.19
N ARG A 70 -10.06 -31.95 10.07
CA ARG A 70 -11.02 -30.89 9.77
C ARG A 70 -10.42 -30.10 8.62
N LEU A 71 -10.84 -30.46 7.43
CA LEU A 71 -10.59 -29.84 6.12
C LEU A 71 -10.97 -28.34 6.05
N SER A 72 -11.26 -27.67 7.17
CA SER A 72 -11.88 -26.34 7.21
C SER A 72 -10.90 -25.17 7.41
N TRP A 73 -9.65 -25.40 7.79
CA TRP A 73 -8.72 -24.31 8.15
C TRP A 73 -7.69 -23.95 7.07
N VAL A 74 -7.15 -24.92 6.33
CA VAL A 74 -6.21 -24.64 5.21
C VAL A 74 -6.92 -23.93 4.04
N TRP A 75 -8.22 -24.16 3.85
CA TRP A 75 -9.03 -23.39 2.91
C TRP A 75 -9.31 -21.96 3.40
N GLY A 76 -9.27 -21.71 4.72
CA GLY A 76 -9.48 -20.40 5.31
C GLY A 76 -8.34 -19.44 4.99
N ASP A 77 -7.10 -19.89 5.13
CA ASP A 77 -5.92 -19.05 4.88
C ASP A 77 -5.67 -18.84 3.37
N LEU A 78 -5.93 -19.86 2.54
CA LEU A 78 -5.91 -19.72 1.08
C LEU A 78 -7.07 -18.86 0.57
N ALA A 79 -8.26 -18.92 1.19
CA ALA A 79 -9.37 -18.04 0.87
C ALA A 79 -9.13 -16.62 1.37
N ALA A 80 -8.46 -16.41 2.51
CA ALA A 80 -8.08 -15.10 3.01
C ALA A 80 -7.03 -14.45 2.12
N LEU A 81 -6.00 -15.19 1.71
CA LEU A 81 -4.98 -14.71 0.77
C LEU A 81 -5.57 -14.41 -0.60
N ALA A 82 -6.47 -15.27 -1.11
CA ALA A 82 -7.19 -15.03 -2.35
C ALA A 82 -8.18 -13.86 -2.25
N ALA A 83 -8.81 -13.66 -1.09
CA ALA A 83 -9.71 -12.53 -0.83
C ALA A 83 -8.93 -11.22 -0.73
N VAL A 84 -7.73 -11.20 -0.13
CA VAL A 84 -6.85 -10.03 -0.07
C VAL A 84 -6.31 -9.66 -1.45
N LEU A 85 -5.87 -10.66 -2.24
CA LEU A 85 -5.43 -10.44 -3.62
C LEU A 85 -6.58 -10.03 -4.55
N ALA A 86 -7.78 -10.60 -4.35
CA ALA A 86 -8.99 -10.16 -5.03
C ALA A 86 -9.37 -8.73 -4.62
N LEU A 87 -9.41 -8.39 -3.33
CA LEU A 87 -9.71 -7.04 -2.83
C LEU A 87 -8.71 -6.00 -3.35
N GLY A 88 -7.42 -6.33 -3.42
CA GLY A 88 -6.38 -5.48 -4.02
C GLY A 88 -6.51 -5.31 -5.54
N SER A 89 -7.02 -6.32 -6.25
CA SER A 89 -7.33 -6.21 -7.68
C SER A 89 -8.67 -5.51 -7.96
N ILE A 90 -9.59 -5.50 -6.99
CA ILE A 90 -10.93 -4.89 -7.10
C ILE A 90 -10.85 -3.39 -6.82
N SER A 91 -10.02 -2.96 -5.86
CA SER A 91 -9.80 -1.55 -5.55
C SER A 91 -9.14 -0.82 -6.73
N SER A 92 -8.12 -1.41 -7.37
CA SER A 92 -7.41 -0.79 -8.49
C SER A 92 -8.30 -0.56 -9.73
N ALA A 93 -9.29 -1.42 -10.00
CA ALA A 93 -10.19 -1.30 -11.14
C ALA A 93 -11.42 -0.39 -10.91
N TRP A 94 -11.84 -0.19 -9.65
CA TRP A 94 -12.96 0.69 -9.28
C TRP A 94 -12.58 2.17 -9.26
N ILE A 95 -11.35 2.41 -8.87
CA ILE A 95 -10.71 3.70 -8.68
C ILE A 95 -10.56 4.46 -10.01
N GLU A 96 -10.26 3.76 -11.11
CA GLU A 96 -9.96 4.35 -12.42
C GLU A 96 -11.17 4.98 -13.15
N LYS A 97 -12.39 4.87 -12.60
CA LYS A 97 -13.65 5.26 -13.29
C LYS A 97 -14.46 6.39 -12.64
N LEU A 98 -14.03 6.95 -11.52
CA LEU A 98 -14.69 8.10 -10.89
C LEU A 98 -14.29 9.39 -11.61
N ARG A 99 -15.10 9.83 -12.59
CA ARG A 99 -15.01 11.18 -13.15
C ARG A 99 -15.69 12.16 -12.19
N VAL A 100 -14.88 13.01 -11.57
CA VAL A 100 -15.29 14.11 -10.70
C VAL A 100 -15.60 15.34 -11.57
N PRO A 101 -16.60 16.18 -11.26
CA PRO A 101 -16.87 17.43 -11.99
C PRO A 101 -15.64 18.36 -11.98
N GLU A 102 -15.42 19.15 -13.04
CA GLU A 102 -14.22 20.02 -13.21
C GLU A 102 -13.96 20.95 -11.99
N ALA A 103 -15.00 21.38 -11.28
CA ALA A 103 -14.88 22.21 -10.07
C ALA A 103 -14.37 21.46 -8.81
N LEU A 104 -14.33 20.12 -8.84
CA LEU A 104 -13.96 19.24 -7.73
C LEU A 104 -12.74 18.35 -8.05
N GLU A 105 -12.04 18.59 -9.16
CA GLU A 105 -10.82 17.85 -9.52
C GLU A 105 -9.72 17.92 -8.44
N TRP A 106 -9.67 19.01 -7.67
CA TRP A 106 -8.72 19.18 -6.57
C TRP A 106 -8.88 18.14 -5.43
N LEU A 107 -10.05 17.48 -5.35
CA LEU A 107 -10.36 16.44 -4.36
C LEU A 107 -10.34 15.04 -4.99
N ASN A 108 -9.98 14.92 -6.27
CA ASN A 108 -9.95 13.65 -6.99
C ASN A 108 -8.63 12.91 -6.68
N PRO A 109 -8.66 11.83 -5.87
CA PRO A 109 -7.47 11.04 -5.52
C PRO A 109 -6.96 10.20 -6.69
N PHE A 110 -7.46 10.41 -7.92
CA PHE A 110 -7.03 9.72 -9.14
C PHE A 110 -6.64 10.69 -10.26
N SER A 111 -6.69 12.00 -10.02
CA SER A 111 -6.04 12.99 -10.88
C SER A 111 -4.62 13.25 -10.36
N THR A 112 -3.65 13.43 -11.26
CA THR A 112 -2.25 13.70 -10.88
C THR A 112 -2.12 14.98 -10.05
N GLY A 113 -2.93 16.01 -10.35
CA GLY A 113 -3.01 17.25 -9.57
C GLY A 113 -3.74 17.13 -8.23
N GLY A 114 -4.78 16.29 -8.12
CA GLY A 114 -5.51 16.07 -6.87
C GLY A 114 -4.77 15.16 -5.89
N LEU A 115 -4.14 14.09 -6.38
CA LEU A 115 -3.26 13.23 -5.56
C LEU A 115 -2.08 14.00 -4.98
N SER A 116 -1.43 14.83 -5.81
CA SER A 116 -0.31 15.64 -5.34
C SER A 116 -0.77 16.63 -4.27
N ASN A 117 -1.92 17.26 -4.43
CA ASN A 117 -2.46 18.21 -3.45
C ASN A 117 -2.92 17.54 -2.15
N LEU A 118 -3.53 16.34 -2.23
CA LEU A 118 -4.02 15.59 -1.08
C LEU A 118 -2.86 14.95 -0.29
N PHE A 119 -1.88 14.40 -1.01
CA PHE A 119 -0.61 13.96 -0.46
C PHE A 119 0.17 15.14 0.17
N PHE A 120 0.20 16.29 -0.49
CA PHE A 120 0.84 17.51 0.00
C PHE A 120 0.17 18.03 1.28
N ASN A 121 -1.16 18.10 1.33
CA ASN A 121 -1.89 18.52 2.53
C ASN A 121 -1.67 17.54 3.69
N LEU A 122 -1.62 16.24 3.41
CA LEU A 122 -1.34 15.23 4.42
C LEU A 122 0.10 15.35 4.94
N SER A 123 1.08 15.49 4.05
CA SER A 123 2.50 15.67 4.39
C SER A 123 2.73 16.99 5.14
N TYR A 124 2.13 18.09 4.70
CA TYR A 124 2.18 19.40 5.35
C TYR A 124 1.58 19.36 6.76
N TYR A 125 0.45 18.67 6.94
CA TYR A 125 -0.18 18.44 8.25
C TYR A 125 0.72 17.65 9.21
N PHE A 126 1.39 16.61 8.72
CA PHE A 126 2.38 15.87 9.52
C PHE A 126 3.63 16.70 9.84
N ALA A 127 4.06 17.58 8.93
CA ALA A 127 5.23 18.45 9.10
C ALA A 127 4.98 19.68 10.00
N HIS A 128 3.74 20.16 10.11
CA HIS A 128 3.37 21.38 10.88
C HIS A 128 2.64 21.09 12.22
N GLY A 129 2.95 19.96 12.86
CA GLY A 129 2.56 19.74 14.27
C GLY A 129 1.45 18.72 14.52
N GLY A 130 1.06 17.88 13.55
CA GLY A 130 0.26 16.69 13.84
C GLY A 130 0.92 15.75 14.88
N THR A 131 2.24 15.79 14.99
CA THR A 131 3.04 15.03 15.97
C THR A 131 3.08 15.66 17.37
N ALA A 132 2.86 16.96 17.50
CA ALA A 132 2.82 17.64 18.81
C ALA A 132 1.57 17.24 19.60
N MET A 133 0.40 17.19 18.94
CA MET A 133 -0.80 16.61 19.54
C MET A 133 -0.64 15.13 19.87
N LEU A 134 0.09 14.35 19.06
CA LEU A 134 0.37 12.94 19.33
C LEU A 134 1.31 12.75 20.54
N ALA A 135 2.29 13.62 20.74
CA ALA A 135 3.19 13.58 21.90
C ALA A 135 2.43 13.95 23.19
N ASP A 136 1.61 14.99 23.15
CA ASP A 136 0.77 15.39 24.29
C ASP A 136 -0.33 14.35 24.57
N TYR A 137 -0.93 13.73 23.54
CA TYR A 137 -1.87 12.61 23.72
C TYR A 137 -1.19 11.35 24.25
N ALA A 138 0.01 11.02 23.78
CA ALA A 138 0.77 9.87 24.26
C ALA A 138 1.19 10.06 25.73
N ALA A 139 1.50 11.29 26.14
CA ALA A 139 1.76 11.62 27.55
C ALA A 139 0.50 11.48 28.42
N VAL A 140 -0.66 11.95 27.93
CA VAL A 140 -1.94 11.82 28.65
C VAL A 140 -2.40 10.36 28.73
N VAL A 141 -2.32 9.60 27.63
CA VAL A 141 -2.68 8.18 27.57
C VAL A 141 -1.69 7.34 28.38
N GLY A 142 -0.39 7.63 28.30
CA GLY A 142 0.65 7.01 29.13
C GLY A 142 0.44 7.27 30.62
N GLY A 143 0.07 8.50 30.99
CA GLY A 143 -0.32 8.86 32.36
C GLY A 143 -1.57 8.12 32.85
N LEU A 144 -2.57 7.94 31.97
CA LEU A 144 -3.79 7.19 32.26
C LEU A 144 -3.51 5.68 32.43
N PHE A 145 -2.61 5.12 31.62
CA PHE A 145 -2.14 3.73 31.75
C PHE A 145 -1.27 3.51 32.99
N LEU A 146 -0.49 4.50 33.43
CA LEU A 146 0.27 4.45 34.68
C LEU A 146 -0.65 4.57 35.90
N LEU A 147 -1.72 5.38 35.82
CA LEU A 147 -2.73 5.48 36.88
C LEU A 147 -3.61 4.22 36.96
N LEU A 148 -4.00 3.65 35.82
CA LEU A 148 -4.72 2.37 35.76
C LEU A 148 -3.82 1.19 36.17
N GLY A 149 -2.56 1.17 35.74
CA GLY A 149 -1.56 0.18 36.15
C GLY A 149 -1.21 0.28 37.64
N GLY A 150 -1.11 1.50 38.18
CA GLY A 150 -0.93 1.77 39.61
C GLY A 150 -2.13 1.36 40.45
N ALA A 151 -3.36 1.57 39.95
CA ALA A 151 -4.58 1.11 40.61
C ALA A 151 -4.73 -0.43 40.57
N VAL A 152 -4.31 -1.08 39.49
CA VAL A 152 -4.29 -2.55 39.36
C VAL A 152 -3.19 -3.18 40.23
N LEU A 153 -2.05 -2.50 40.41
CA LEU A 153 -0.98 -2.93 41.32
C LEU A 153 -1.33 -2.72 42.80
N LEU A 154 -2.06 -1.66 43.16
CA LEU A 154 -2.60 -1.50 44.52
C LEU A 154 -3.74 -2.49 44.83
N GLY A 155 -4.44 -3.00 43.81
CA GLY A 155 -5.50 -4.01 43.95
C GLY A 155 -5.01 -5.45 44.12
N ARG A 156 -3.72 -5.73 43.90
CA ARG A 156 -3.14 -7.08 44.00
C ARG A 156 -2.04 -7.13 45.06
N ARG A 157 -2.48 -7.12 46.32
CA ARG A 157 -1.71 -7.67 47.44
C ARG A 157 -1.35 -9.12 47.09
N TRP A 158 -0.11 -9.36 46.62
CA TRP A 158 0.82 -10.40 47.09
C TRP A 158 1.93 -10.71 46.05
N ARG A 159 3.18 -10.59 46.53
CA ARG A 159 4.44 -11.27 46.15
C ARG A 159 4.73 -11.47 44.66
N LEU A 160 5.71 -10.70 44.16
CA LEU A 160 6.89 -11.21 43.44
C LEU A 160 7.96 -10.10 43.40
N HIS A 161 9.00 -10.25 44.23
CA HIS A 161 10.22 -9.44 44.21
C HIS A 161 11.13 -9.96 43.08
N GLN A 162 11.30 -9.21 42.01
CA GLN A 162 12.40 -9.40 41.05
C GLN A 162 12.95 -8.01 40.66
N PRO A 163 13.89 -7.42 41.44
CA PRO A 163 14.47 -6.10 41.15
C PRO A 163 15.23 -6.05 39.82
N GLY A 164 15.62 -7.20 39.26
CA GLY A 164 16.29 -7.31 37.96
C GLY A 164 15.40 -6.93 36.77
N LEU A 165 14.09 -7.20 36.83
CA LEU A 165 13.17 -6.86 35.73
C LEU A 165 13.02 -5.33 35.59
N HIS A 166 12.96 -4.62 36.72
CA HIS A 166 12.90 -3.17 36.72
C HIS A 166 14.20 -2.53 36.22
N LEU A 167 15.36 -3.10 36.57
CA LEU A 167 16.65 -2.63 36.07
C LEU A 167 16.81 -2.89 34.56
N LEU A 168 16.35 -4.05 34.07
CA LEU A 168 16.38 -4.40 32.64
C LEU A 168 15.46 -3.50 31.82
N ILE A 169 14.27 -3.18 32.33
CA ILE A 169 13.32 -2.25 31.69
C ILE A 169 13.92 -0.83 31.66
N VAL A 170 14.59 -0.39 32.73
CA VAL A 170 15.26 0.92 32.76
C VAL A 170 16.48 0.96 31.82
N LEU A 171 17.28 -0.10 31.74
CA LEU A 171 18.41 -0.19 30.81
C LEU A 171 17.97 -0.26 29.34
N LEU A 172 16.83 -0.90 29.04
CA LEU A 172 16.23 -0.94 27.70
C LEU A 172 15.58 0.39 27.29
N THR A 173 15.05 1.17 28.24
CA THR A 173 14.53 2.52 27.94
C THR A 173 15.63 3.56 27.81
N LEU A 174 16.84 3.30 28.34
CA LEU A 174 18.04 4.12 28.19
C LEU A 174 18.85 3.79 26.91
N SER A 175 18.56 2.70 26.20
CA SER A 175 19.24 2.34 24.94
C SER A 175 18.51 2.86 23.69
N LEU A 176 18.14 4.14 23.66
CA LEU A 176 17.65 4.75 22.42
C LEU A 176 18.85 4.96 21.47
N PRO A 177 18.81 4.45 20.23
CA PRO A 177 19.80 4.80 19.21
C PRO A 177 19.67 6.31 18.94
N SER A 178 20.73 7.07 19.24
CA SER A 178 20.85 8.44 18.75
C SER A 178 21.09 8.36 17.25
N PHE A 179 20.03 8.36 16.46
CA PHE A 179 20.16 8.74 15.06
C PHE A 179 20.61 10.21 15.06
N ALA A 180 21.84 10.42 14.62
CA ALA A 180 22.37 11.74 14.33
C ALA A 180 21.55 12.28 13.14
N LEU A 181 20.61 13.16 13.46
CA LEU A 181 19.65 13.78 12.55
C LEU A 181 19.34 15.16 13.13
N GLU A 182 19.82 16.21 12.48
CA GLU A 182 19.52 17.57 12.93
C GLU A 182 18.12 17.96 12.47
N ARG A 183 17.23 18.26 13.43
CA ARG A 183 15.84 18.61 13.17
C ARG A 183 15.61 20.08 13.48
N ARG A 184 15.14 20.84 12.48
CA ARG A 184 14.76 22.24 12.62
C ARG A 184 13.29 22.42 12.26
N HIS A 185 12.54 22.99 13.19
CA HIS A 185 11.12 23.27 13.01
C HIS A 185 10.78 24.70 13.43
N GLY A 186 9.94 25.37 12.66
CA GLY A 186 9.47 26.73 12.93
C GLY A 186 8.73 27.32 11.74
N GLU A 187 8.20 28.55 11.86
CA GLU A 187 7.56 29.20 10.71
C GLU A 187 8.56 29.50 9.58
N PHE A 188 9.77 29.91 9.95
CA PHE A 188 10.88 30.19 9.05
C PHE A 188 12.10 29.40 9.51
N VAL A 189 12.53 28.42 8.71
CA VAL A 189 13.76 27.67 8.94
C VAL A 189 14.80 28.19 7.97
N THR A 190 15.88 28.78 8.48
CA THR A 190 16.98 29.27 7.64
C THR A 190 18.30 28.62 8.07
N VAL A 191 19.05 28.09 7.12
CA VAL A 191 20.46 27.72 7.28
C VAL A 191 21.26 28.82 6.60
N ALA A 192 21.99 29.62 7.39
CA ALA A 192 22.67 30.81 6.88
C ALA A 192 23.85 30.44 5.98
N ALA A 193 24.27 31.34 5.09
CA ALA A 193 25.37 31.10 4.14
C ALA A 193 26.72 30.72 4.80
N ASN A 194 26.95 31.16 6.04
CA ASN A 194 28.16 30.85 6.82
C ASN A 194 28.01 29.61 7.72
N GLU A 195 26.86 28.94 7.65
CA GLU A 195 26.55 27.77 8.46
C GLU A 195 26.82 26.50 7.66
N THR A 196 27.44 25.52 8.31
CA THR A 196 27.63 24.18 7.76
C THR A 196 26.96 23.18 8.69
N VAL A 197 26.05 22.38 8.15
CA VAL A 197 25.41 21.28 8.87
C VAL A 197 26.12 20.00 8.45
N ASP A 198 26.86 19.40 9.38
CA ASP A 198 27.71 18.24 9.12
C ASP A 198 26.94 16.90 9.05
N ASP A 199 25.61 16.94 9.10
CA ASP A 199 24.73 15.78 9.18
C ASP A 199 23.49 15.93 8.28
N THR A 200 22.62 14.92 8.28
CA THR A 200 21.32 14.96 7.63
C THR A 200 20.44 16.01 8.30
N LEU A 201 19.96 16.97 7.51
CA LEU A 201 19.09 18.05 7.97
C LEU A 201 17.64 17.75 7.63
N LEU A 202 16.79 17.64 8.64
CA LEU A 202 15.34 17.66 8.48
C LEU A 202 14.81 19.06 8.84
N ALA A 203 14.40 19.81 7.83
CA ALA A 203 13.89 21.16 7.96
C ALA A 203 12.38 21.19 7.63
N ALA A 204 11.56 21.58 8.60
CA ALA A 204 10.10 21.66 8.44
C ALA A 204 9.58 23.05 8.85
N GLY A 205 8.95 23.77 7.93
CA GLY A 205 8.38 25.09 8.22
C GLY A 205 7.58 25.68 7.06
N ASN A 206 6.98 26.86 7.23
CA ASN A 206 6.24 27.50 6.14
C ASN A 206 7.20 27.93 5.03
N THR A 207 8.36 28.49 5.40
CA THR A 207 9.47 28.78 4.48
C THR A 207 10.74 28.13 4.99
N VAL A 208 11.36 27.28 4.17
CA VAL A 208 12.66 26.66 4.42
C VAL A 208 13.65 27.26 3.44
N ARG A 209 14.71 27.89 3.95
CA ARG A 209 15.76 28.51 3.13
C ARG A 209 17.13 27.97 3.54
N VAL A 210 17.85 27.39 2.59
CA VAL A 210 19.15 26.78 2.82
C VAL A 210 20.17 27.50 1.96
N GLU A 211 20.91 28.43 2.57
CA GLU A 211 21.97 29.20 1.92
C GLU A 211 23.37 28.65 2.22
N GLY A 212 23.52 27.94 3.34
CA GLY A 212 24.79 27.33 3.79
C GLY A 212 25.11 25.99 3.13
N VAL A 213 25.96 25.20 3.79
CA VAL A 213 26.38 23.88 3.31
C VAL A 213 25.75 22.78 4.17
N VAL A 214 25.19 21.76 3.54
CA VAL A 214 24.70 20.53 4.20
C VAL A 214 25.55 19.37 3.71
N ASN A 215 26.37 18.80 4.58
CA ASN A 215 27.27 17.69 4.24
C ASN A 215 26.55 16.33 4.17
N GLY A 216 25.34 16.22 4.73
CA GLY A 216 24.46 15.06 4.61
C GLY A 216 23.30 15.26 3.62
N ASP A 217 22.22 14.51 3.85
CA ASP A 217 20.97 14.65 3.09
C ASP A 217 20.13 15.82 3.61
N LEU A 218 19.37 16.47 2.72
CA LEU A 218 18.44 17.55 3.09
C LEU A 218 17.01 17.09 2.88
N LEU A 219 16.26 16.93 3.97
CA LEU A 219 14.83 16.66 3.96
C LEU A 219 14.08 17.96 4.29
N ALA A 220 13.54 18.63 3.26
CA ALA A 220 12.88 19.92 3.38
C ALA A 220 11.37 19.82 3.15
N PHE A 221 10.58 20.22 4.15
CA PHE A 221 9.12 20.24 4.10
C PHE A 221 8.62 21.66 4.32
N GLY A 222 7.84 22.20 3.39
CA GLY A 222 7.26 23.52 3.60
C GLY A 222 6.31 24.01 2.53
N ARG A 223 5.89 25.28 2.62
CA ARG A 223 5.14 25.91 1.53
C ARG A 223 6.11 26.40 0.45
N THR A 224 7.21 27.01 0.88
CA THR A 224 8.31 27.42 0.00
C THR A 224 9.60 26.79 0.50
N VAL A 225 10.32 26.09 -0.37
CA VAL A 225 11.65 25.56 -0.12
C VAL A 225 12.61 26.21 -1.10
N GLU A 226 13.63 26.90 -0.59
CA GLU A 226 14.65 27.58 -1.38
C GLU A 226 16.03 27.05 -0.99
N VAL A 227 16.73 26.45 -1.94
CA VAL A 227 18.06 25.88 -1.74
C VAL A 227 19.05 26.63 -2.63
N SER A 228 19.73 27.61 -2.03
CA SER A 228 20.72 28.47 -2.67
C SER A 228 22.15 27.99 -2.40
N GLY A 229 22.34 27.24 -1.31
CA GLY A 229 23.62 26.72 -0.83
C GLY A 229 24.05 25.42 -1.51
N SER A 230 24.89 24.64 -0.81
CA SER A 230 25.41 23.36 -1.32
C SER A 230 24.91 22.19 -0.48
N VAL A 231 24.32 21.18 -1.12
CA VAL A 231 23.90 19.93 -0.50
C VAL A 231 24.79 18.82 -1.05
N LYS A 232 25.60 18.21 -0.19
CA LYS A 232 26.50 17.11 -0.57
C LYS A 232 25.78 15.78 -0.77
N GLY A 233 24.74 15.53 0.03
CA GLY A 233 23.90 14.34 -0.08
C GLY A 233 22.72 14.51 -1.04
N ASP A 234 21.67 13.72 -0.79
CA ASP A 234 20.41 13.75 -1.53
C ASP A 234 19.49 14.88 -1.00
N LEU A 235 18.77 15.55 -1.90
CA LEU A 235 17.75 16.54 -1.56
C LEU A 235 16.36 15.91 -1.71
N VAL A 236 15.65 15.75 -0.60
CA VAL A 236 14.25 15.35 -0.58
C VAL A 236 13.40 16.57 -0.21
N SER A 237 12.56 17.04 -1.13
CA SER A 237 11.76 18.25 -0.90
C SER A 237 10.27 18.04 -1.17
N PHE A 238 9.45 18.43 -0.21
CA PHE A 238 7.99 18.48 -0.31
C PHE A 238 7.54 19.92 -0.13
N ALA A 239 7.10 20.57 -1.21
CA ALA A 239 6.81 22.01 -1.21
C ALA A 239 5.64 22.42 -2.10
N LYS A 240 5.04 23.59 -1.87
CA LYS A 240 4.21 24.19 -2.93
C LYS A 240 5.12 24.73 -4.03
N ARG A 241 6.16 25.46 -3.65
CA ARG A 241 7.22 25.92 -4.56
C ARG A 241 8.57 25.47 -4.02
N ALA A 242 9.33 24.78 -4.86
CA ALA A 242 10.72 24.44 -4.61
C ALA A 242 11.59 25.20 -5.62
N VAL A 243 12.57 25.95 -5.13
CA VAL A 243 13.56 26.65 -5.97
C VAL A 243 14.93 26.13 -5.58
N VAL A 244 15.66 25.58 -6.55
CA VAL A 244 17.00 25.03 -6.35
C VAL A 244 17.98 25.79 -7.25
N SER A 245 18.63 26.79 -6.67
CA SER A 245 19.60 27.66 -7.34
C SER A 245 21.04 27.27 -7.04
N GLY A 246 21.25 26.51 -5.96
CA GLY A 246 22.55 26.08 -5.48
C GLY A 246 23.12 24.84 -6.17
N THR A 247 24.00 24.12 -5.47
CA THR A 247 24.57 22.85 -5.96
C THR A 247 24.04 21.70 -5.12
N VAL A 248 23.56 20.64 -5.78
CA VAL A 248 23.19 19.38 -5.13
C VAL A 248 24.08 18.30 -5.74
N GLU A 249 24.99 17.72 -4.96
CA GLU A 249 25.89 16.69 -5.47
C GLU A 249 25.19 15.34 -5.61
N GLY A 250 24.23 15.04 -4.73
CA GLY A 250 23.39 13.85 -4.77
C GLY A 250 22.25 13.89 -5.81
N ARG A 251 21.15 13.22 -5.47
CA ARG A 251 19.91 13.16 -6.25
C ARG A 251 18.87 14.11 -5.67
N ILE A 252 17.96 14.60 -6.52
CA ILE A 252 16.79 15.38 -6.07
C ILE A 252 15.56 14.48 -6.13
N TYR A 253 14.93 14.26 -4.99
CA TYR A 253 13.58 13.69 -4.86
C TYR A 253 12.60 14.82 -4.58
N ASN A 254 11.91 15.29 -5.60
CA ASN A 254 11.03 16.44 -5.47
C ASN A 254 9.56 16.08 -5.70
N PHE A 255 8.73 16.51 -4.76
CA PHE A 255 7.29 16.39 -4.82
C PHE A 255 6.70 17.75 -4.47
N SER A 256 6.67 18.64 -5.47
CA SER A 256 6.12 19.99 -5.30
C SER A 256 5.12 20.38 -6.37
N GLN A 257 4.34 21.42 -6.11
CA GLN A 257 3.47 21.96 -7.17
C GLN A 257 4.33 22.55 -8.29
N SER A 258 5.34 23.35 -7.94
CA SER A 258 6.33 23.89 -8.88
C SER A 258 7.74 23.57 -8.42
N LEU A 259 8.59 23.16 -9.36
CA LEU A 259 10.04 23.04 -9.17
C LEU A 259 10.73 23.91 -10.22
N ASP A 260 11.47 24.91 -9.73
CA ASP A 260 12.34 25.76 -10.52
C ASP A 260 13.79 25.37 -10.20
N LEU A 261 14.49 24.81 -11.19
CA LEU A 261 15.89 24.41 -11.08
C LEU A 261 16.76 25.34 -11.92
N ASP A 262 17.64 26.07 -11.25
CA ASP A 262 18.62 26.99 -11.85
C ASP A 262 20.06 26.50 -11.63
N GLY A 263 20.26 25.63 -10.64
CA GLY A 263 21.54 25.21 -10.11
C GLY A 263 22.21 24.02 -10.80
N GLN A 264 23.27 23.52 -10.18
CA GLN A 264 24.00 22.34 -10.65
C GLN A 264 23.58 21.10 -9.86
N LEU A 265 23.29 20.01 -10.56
CA LEU A 265 22.95 18.72 -9.99
C LEU A 265 23.97 17.67 -10.43
N GLY A 266 24.58 16.97 -9.46
CA GLY A 266 25.57 15.92 -9.72
C GLY A 266 24.96 14.67 -10.36
N HIS A 267 23.80 14.23 -9.86
CA HIS A 267 23.12 13.03 -10.37
C HIS A 267 21.80 13.36 -11.08
N SER A 268 20.70 12.73 -10.62
CA SER A 268 19.42 12.65 -11.32
C SER A 268 18.28 13.26 -10.50
N ILE A 269 17.24 13.72 -11.19
CA ILE A 269 15.99 14.21 -10.59
C ILE A 269 14.94 13.12 -10.70
N TYR A 270 14.29 12.83 -9.57
CA TYR A 270 13.14 11.93 -9.48
C TYR A 270 11.99 12.70 -8.83
N GLY A 271 10.82 12.71 -9.45
CA GLY A 271 9.73 13.48 -8.85
C GLY A 271 8.42 13.49 -9.58
N TRP A 272 7.43 14.01 -8.87
CA TRP A 272 6.12 14.34 -9.41
C TRP A 272 5.79 15.78 -9.08
N VAL A 273 5.57 16.58 -10.12
CA VAL A 273 5.28 18.01 -9.99
C VAL A 273 4.09 18.45 -10.84
N GLN A 274 3.57 19.64 -10.63
CA GLN A 274 2.60 20.21 -11.59
C GLN A 274 3.34 20.93 -12.71
N SER A 275 4.33 21.77 -12.38
CA SER A 275 5.18 22.45 -13.35
C SER A 275 6.65 22.26 -13.02
N LEU A 276 7.43 21.77 -13.98
CA LEU A 276 8.89 21.71 -13.91
C LEU A 276 9.49 22.77 -14.83
N ARG A 277 10.35 23.64 -14.29
CA ARG A 277 11.20 24.53 -15.07
C ARG A 277 12.65 24.21 -14.78
N VAL A 278 13.37 23.73 -15.79
CA VAL A 278 14.83 23.58 -15.76
C VAL A 278 15.40 24.71 -16.60
N ASP A 279 15.90 25.74 -15.92
CA ASP A 279 16.36 26.97 -16.56
C ASP A 279 17.67 26.76 -17.35
N ASN A 280 18.04 27.71 -18.20
CA ASN A 280 19.20 27.59 -19.09
C ASN A 280 20.55 27.48 -18.35
N ARG A 281 20.61 27.95 -17.10
CA ARG A 281 21.79 27.86 -16.23
C ARG A 281 21.94 26.50 -15.59
N ALA A 282 20.84 25.73 -15.53
CA ALA A 282 20.81 24.46 -14.83
C ALA A 282 21.56 23.38 -15.59
N ARG A 283 22.30 22.56 -14.84
CA ARG A 283 23.04 21.40 -15.37
C ARG A 283 22.73 20.16 -14.56
N VAL A 284 22.15 19.17 -15.21
CA VAL A 284 21.84 17.86 -14.63
C VAL A 284 22.89 16.86 -15.08
N GLY A 285 23.64 16.33 -14.12
CA GLY A 285 24.80 15.49 -14.35
C GLY A 285 24.48 14.10 -14.88
N GLU A 286 23.34 13.53 -14.50
CA GLU A 286 22.86 12.27 -15.04
C GLU A 286 21.56 12.47 -15.84
N GLY A 287 20.40 12.29 -15.22
CA GLY A 287 19.13 12.27 -15.94
C GLY A 287 17.96 12.84 -15.17
N ILE A 288 16.83 12.92 -15.86
CA ILE A 288 15.57 13.41 -15.28
C ILE A 288 14.53 12.31 -15.46
N VAL A 289 13.84 11.95 -14.39
CA VAL A 289 12.69 11.03 -14.41
C VAL A 289 11.55 11.69 -13.64
N VAL A 290 10.65 12.34 -14.36
CA VAL A 290 9.61 13.19 -13.75
C VAL A 290 8.24 12.96 -14.37
N GLY A 291 7.22 12.97 -13.52
CA GLY A 291 5.83 13.14 -13.92
C GLY A 291 5.38 14.58 -13.67
N ALA A 292 4.95 15.29 -14.70
CA ALA A 292 4.56 16.69 -14.61
C ALA A 292 3.27 17.01 -15.38
N GLY A 293 2.61 18.13 -15.08
CA GLY A 293 1.61 18.69 -15.99
C GLY A 293 2.31 19.35 -17.17
N ASP A 294 3.14 20.33 -16.85
CA ASP A 294 3.92 21.11 -17.81
C ASP A 294 5.41 21.01 -17.49
N VAL A 295 6.24 20.80 -18.51
CA VAL A 295 7.71 20.77 -18.41
C VAL A 295 8.30 21.77 -19.38
N SER A 296 9.12 22.69 -18.87
CA SER A 296 10.03 23.49 -19.68
C SER A 296 11.47 23.10 -19.35
N LEU A 297 12.20 22.62 -20.36
CA LEU A 297 13.59 22.20 -20.24
C LEU A 297 14.48 23.07 -21.14
N GLU A 298 15.06 24.12 -20.56
CA GLU A 298 15.97 25.07 -21.23
C GLU A 298 17.45 24.75 -20.96
N GLY A 299 17.75 24.09 -19.84
CA GLY A 299 19.11 23.73 -19.41
C GLY A 299 19.74 22.49 -20.06
N GLU A 300 20.88 22.04 -19.50
CA GLU A 300 21.64 20.88 -19.98
C GLU A 300 21.36 19.63 -19.14
N VAL A 301 21.03 18.52 -19.79
CA VAL A 301 20.96 17.17 -19.19
C VAL A 301 22.03 16.30 -19.84
N ARG A 302 23.04 15.88 -19.08
CA ARG A 302 24.19 15.15 -19.66
C ARG A 302 23.87 13.75 -20.17
N ARG A 303 22.90 13.04 -19.58
CA ARG A 303 22.47 11.71 -20.03
C ARG A 303 21.06 11.76 -20.63
N SER A 304 20.09 11.13 -19.97
CA SER A 304 18.77 10.87 -20.55
C SER A 304 17.67 11.57 -19.76
N ALA A 305 16.61 11.97 -20.45
CA ALA A 305 15.41 12.55 -19.85
C ALA A 305 14.21 11.66 -20.15
N THR A 306 13.53 11.19 -19.10
CA THR A 306 12.25 10.48 -19.14
C THR A 306 11.18 11.37 -18.54
N ILE A 307 10.28 11.87 -19.37
CA ILE A 307 9.29 12.88 -19.00
C ILE A 307 7.88 12.33 -19.25
N PHE A 308 7.07 12.27 -18.20
CA PHE A 308 5.64 11.98 -18.31
C PHE A 308 4.88 13.29 -18.14
N ALA A 309 4.46 13.95 -19.23
CA ALA A 309 3.87 15.28 -19.13
C ALA A 309 2.70 15.54 -20.08
N SER A 310 1.72 16.33 -19.65
CA SER A 310 0.66 16.79 -20.55
C SER A 310 1.25 17.66 -21.66
N ASN A 311 2.11 18.60 -21.31
CA ASN A 311 2.88 19.40 -22.25
C ASN A 311 4.36 19.39 -21.88
N ALA A 312 5.23 19.07 -22.84
CA ALA A 312 6.66 19.14 -22.67
C ALA A 312 7.27 20.06 -23.73
N GLU A 313 7.91 21.13 -23.30
CA GLU A 313 8.71 22.02 -24.13
C GLU A 313 10.19 21.82 -23.80
N VAL A 314 10.97 21.50 -24.83
CA VAL A 314 12.41 21.25 -24.71
C VAL A 314 13.14 22.20 -25.64
N SER A 315 13.98 23.05 -25.03
CA SER A 315 14.82 24.05 -25.70
C SER A 315 16.30 23.85 -25.46
N GLY A 316 16.66 23.12 -24.40
CA GLY A 316 18.04 22.84 -24.01
C GLY A 316 18.66 21.62 -24.69
N SER A 317 19.74 21.11 -24.11
CA SER A 317 20.49 19.97 -24.64
C SER A 317 20.40 18.73 -23.76
N ILE A 318 20.09 17.59 -24.36
CA ILE A 318 20.03 16.26 -23.74
C ILE A 318 21.11 15.40 -24.40
N GLY A 319 22.07 14.91 -23.62
CA GLY A 319 23.26 14.24 -24.16
C GLY A 319 23.01 12.84 -24.73
N ARG A 320 21.96 12.14 -24.27
CA ARG A 320 21.57 10.81 -24.74
C ARG A 320 20.11 10.80 -25.19
N GLU A 321 19.27 10.01 -24.53
CA GLU A 321 17.91 9.71 -25.00
C GLU A 321 16.88 10.63 -24.35
N LEU A 322 15.91 11.07 -25.15
CA LEU A 322 14.69 11.74 -24.68
C LEU A 322 13.52 10.78 -24.85
N THR A 323 12.98 10.30 -23.74
CA THR A 323 11.71 9.57 -23.69
C THR A 323 10.63 10.49 -23.15
N MET A 324 9.59 10.75 -23.93
CA MET A 324 8.44 11.52 -23.50
C MET A 324 7.16 10.72 -23.68
N ALA A 325 6.28 10.70 -22.68
CA ALA A 325 4.96 10.10 -22.80
C ALA A 325 3.90 11.05 -22.25
N GLY A 326 2.87 11.34 -23.04
CA GLY A 326 1.91 12.36 -22.63
C GLY A 326 1.04 12.96 -23.73
N GLY A 327 0.71 14.24 -23.55
CA GLY A 327 -0.17 14.99 -24.45
C GLY A 327 0.58 15.54 -25.66
N SER A 328 1.39 16.59 -25.46
CA SER A 328 2.10 17.31 -26.50
C SER A 328 3.60 17.47 -26.21
N LEU A 329 4.44 17.33 -27.24
CA LEU A 329 5.89 17.52 -27.18
C LEU A 329 6.29 18.61 -28.18
N THR A 330 6.92 19.68 -27.70
CA THR A 330 7.48 20.75 -28.52
C THR A 330 8.99 20.79 -28.36
N LEU A 331 9.72 20.50 -29.42
CA LEU A 331 11.17 20.69 -29.53
C LEU A 331 11.42 22.01 -30.25
N THR A 332 12.02 22.98 -29.57
CA THR A 332 12.29 24.31 -30.14
C THR A 332 13.57 24.31 -30.99
N ASN A 333 13.84 25.43 -31.68
CA ASN A 333 14.99 25.55 -32.58
C ASN A 333 16.37 25.38 -31.91
N THR A 334 16.45 25.51 -30.59
CA THR A 334 17.71 25.36 -29.85
C THR A 334 17.89 23.95 -29.28
N ALA A 335 16.86 23.10 -29.36
CA ALA A 335 16.86 21.79 -28.76
C ALA A 335 17.90 20.85 -29.40
N ARG A 336 18.68 20.15 -28.57
CA ARG A 336 19.65 19.15 -29.03
C ARG A 336 19.48 17.84 -28.29
N VAL A 337 19.25 16.75 -29.00
CA VAL A 337 19.15 15.39 -28.44
C VAL A 337 20.28 14.55 -29.03
N GLY A 338 21.23 14.14 -28.20
CA GLY A 338 22.43 13.41 -28.60
C GLY A 338 22.22 11.93 -28.91
N GLY A 339 21.04 11.38 -28.61
CA GLY A 339 20.66 10.00 -28.86
C GLY A 339 19.26 9.88 -29.45
N ASP A 340 18.56 8.80 -29.09
CA ASP A 340 17.24 8.48 -29.62
C ASP A 340 16.15 9.38 -29.00
N LEU A 341 15.12 9.68 -29.80
CA LEU A 341 13.91 10.37 -29.37
C LEU A 341 12.75 9.38 -29.42
N SER A 342 12.21 9.00 -28.26
CA SER A 342 10.99 8.20 -28.14
C SER A 342 9.85 9.08 -27.60
N ALA A 343 8.83 9.34 -28.41
CA ALA A 343 7.67 10.13 -28.00
C ALA A 343 6.39 9.30 -28.11
N ARG A 344 5.68 9.14 -27.00
CA ARG A 344 4.42 8.39 -26.92
C ARG A 344 3.27 9.35 -26.67
N VAL A 345 2.57 9.71 -27.74
CA VAL A 345 1.50 10.72 -27.73
C VAL A 345 0.14 10.17 -28.15
N HIS A 346 -0.93 10.90 -27.86
CA HIS A 346 -2.28 10.53 -28.28
C HIS A 346 -2.52 10.79 -29.77
N GLN A 347 -1.98 11.88 -30.32
CA GLN A 347 -2.10 12.23 -31.74
C GLN A 347 -0.75 12.74 -32.27
N LEU A 348 -0.39 12.38 -33.51
CA LEU A 348 0.89 12.80 -34.13
C LEU A 348 1.03 14.33 -34.25
N LYS A 349 -0.09 15.04 -34.42
CA LYS A 349 -0.10 16.51 -34.55
C LYS A 349 0.33 17.23 -33.27
N ASP A 350 0.32 16.55 -32.13
CA ASP A 350 0.69 17.13 -30.84
C ASP A 350 2.22 17.09 -30.62
N VAL A 351 2.99 16.58 -31.60
CA VAL A 351 4.45 16.62 -31.60
C VAL A 351 4.93 17.66 -32.61
N HIS A 352 5.42 18.79 -32.10
CA HIS A 352 6.01 19.86 -32.89
C HIS A 352 7.53 19.84 -32.75
N ILE A 353 8.24 19.66 -33.86
CA ILE A 353 9.70 19.73 -33.89
C ILE A 353 10.06 20.86 -34.82
N ALA A 354 10.68 21.91 -34.28
CA ALA A 354 11.09 23.06 -35.05
C ALA A 354 12.34 22.73 -35.89
N ASP A 355 12.50 23.38 -37.06
CA ASP A 355 13.55 23.03 -38.04
C ASP A 355 14.98 23.16 -37.50
N GLY A 356 15.20 23.95 -36.44
CA GLY A 356 16.51 24.07 -35.78
C GLY A 356 16.87 22.93 -34.80
N ALA A 357 15.91 22.08 -34.42
CA ALA A 357 16.14 21.02 -33.44
C ALA A 357 17.05 19.92 -34.02
N THR A 358 18.13 19.58 -33.32
CA THR A 358 19.08 18.54 -33.76
C THR A 358 18.84 17.25 -32.97
N ILE A 359 18.56 16.15 -33.67
CA ILE A 359 18.42 14.81 -33.08
C ILE A 359 19.48 13.92 -33.73
N ALA A 360 20.42 13.40 -32.96
CA ALA A 360 21.53 12.60 -33.47
C ALA A 360 21.18 11.11 -33.66
N GLY A 361 20.20 10.60 -32.90
CA GLY A 361 19.74 9.21 -32.96
C GLY A 361 18.46 8.99 -33.77
N LYS A 362 17.82 7.84 -33.53
CA LYS A 362 16.56 7.44 -34.17
C LYS A 362 15.37 8.18 -33.58
N ARG A 363 14.39 8.48 -34.43
CA ARG A 363 13.10 9.07 -34.06
C ARG A 363 12.03 7.99 -34.06
N ASP A 364 11.57 7.59 -32.88
CA ASP A 364 10.45 6.66 -32.71
C ASP A 364 9.27 7.40 -32.07
N ILE A 365 8.17 7.56 -32.82
CA ILE A 365 6.96 8.22 -32.33
C ILE A 365 5.83 7.20 -32.33
N GLU A 366 5.54 6.66 -31.15
CA GLU A 366 4.45 5.71 -30.95
C GLU A 366 3.14 6.45 -30.64
N VAL A 367 2.17 6.39 -31.55
CA VAL A 367 0.83 6.92 -31.28
C VAL A 367 0.03 5.90 -30.48
N ARG A 368 -0.28 6.20 -29.22
CA ARG A 368 -1.23 5.40 -28.43
C ARG A 368 -2.64 5.69 -28.89
N VAL A 369 -3.06 5.00 -29.95
CA VAL A 369 -4.48 4.88 -30.30
C VAL A 369 -5.16 4.11 -29.17
N ARG A 370 -6.01 4.80 -28.39
CA ARG A 370 -6.85 4.20 -27.35
C ARG A 370 -7.85 3.24 -28.00
N LYS A 371 -7.40 2.01 -28.31
CA LYS A 371 -8.29 0.94 -28.81
C LYS A 371 -9.33 0.68 -27.73
N SER A 372 -10.62 0.83 -28.08
CA SER A 372 -11.71 0.72 -27.11
C SER A 372 -11.72 -0.67 -26.48
N GLN A 373 -11.76 -0.72 -25.15
CA GLN A 373 -11.78 -1.95 -24.35
C GLN A 373 -13.02 -2.83 -24.60
N PHE A 374 -14.04 -2.30 -25.30
CA PHE A 374 -15.33 -2.96 -25.54
C PHE A 374 -15.31 -4.00 -26.67
N THR A 375 -14.24 -4.07 -27.47
CA THR A 375 -14.13 -5.04 -28.58
C THR A 375 -13.41 -6.34 -28.20
N ARG A 376 -12.92 -6.47 -26.95
CA ARG A 376 -12.18 -7.67 -26.52
C ARG A 376 -13.12 -8.68 -25.84
N PRO A 377 -13.19 -9.95 -26.29
CA PRO A 377 -14.02 -10.98 -25.64
C PRO A 377 -13.62 -11.23 -24.18
N ARG A 378 -12.36 -10.95 -23.81
CA ARG A 378 -11.85 -11.00 -22.43
C ARG A 378 -12.60 -10.05 -21.48
N PHE A 379 -13.13 -8.93 -21.98
CA PHE A 379 -13.93 -7.99 -21.19
C PHE A 379 -15.26 -8.62 -20.75
N TYR A 380 -15.97 -9.26 -21.66
CA TYR A 380 -17.23 -9.95 -21.37
C TYR A 380 -17.02 -11.18 -20.47
N LEU A 381 -15.94 -11.93 -20.67
CA LEU A 381 -15.56 -13.03 -19.77
C LEU A 381 -15.27 -12.54 -18.35
N HIS A 382 -14.50 -11.46 -18.19
CA HIS A 382 -14.24 -10.87 -16.89
C HIS A 382 -15.53 -10.41 -16.20
N GLN A 383 -16.45 -9.79 -16.96
CA GLN A 383 -17.75 -9.37 -16.44
C GLN A 383 -18.61 -10.56 -15.98
N ALA A 384 -18.62 -11.65 -16.75
CA ALA A 384 -19.36 -12.87 -16.40
C ALA A 384 -18.80 -13.53 -15.13
N VAL A 385 -17.47 -13.61 -14.99
CA VAL A 385 -16.82 -14.11 -13.77
C VAL A 385 -17.18 -13.26 -12.56
N TRP A 386 -17.19 -11.94 -12.70
CA TRP A 386 -17.57 -11.02 -11.63
C TRP A 386 -19.04 -11.15 -11.23
N LEU A 387 -19.94 -11.33 -12.20
CA LEU A 387 -21.35 -11.57 -11.96
C LEU A 387 -21.55 -12.91 -11.22
N ALA A 388 -20.84 -13.97 -11.64
CA ALA A 388 -20.88 -15.27 -11.00
C ALA A 388 -20.34 -15.22 -9.55
N ALA A 389 -19.25 -14.50 -9.31
CA ALA A 389 -18.74 -14.28 -7.95
C ALA A 389 -19.74 -13.53 -7.07
N ALA A 390 -20.37 -12.48 -7.58
CA ALA A 390 -21.42 -11.74 -6.85
C ALA A 390 -22.66 -12.61 -6.57
N MET A 391 -23.03 -13.49 -7.51
CA MET A 391 -24.08 -14.50 -7.31
C MET A 391 -23.73 -15.46 -6.19
N LEU A 392 -22.49 -15.97 -6.17
CA LEU A 392 -22.00 -16.89 -5.16
C LEU A 392 -22.03 -16.25 -3.77
N VAL A 393 -21.57 -15.00 -3.64
CA VAL A 393 -21.64 -14.24 -2.38
C VAL A 393 -23.09 -14.01 -1.95
N GLY A 394 -24.00 -13.69 -2.88
CA GLY A 394 -25.42 -13.55 -2.57
C GLY A 394 -26.08 -14.84 -2.11
N TRP A 395 -25.76 -15.96 -2.76
CA TRP A 395 -26.21 -17.29 -2.37
C TRP A 395 -25.66 -17.70 -1.00
N LEU A 396 -24.37 -17.46 -0.75
CA LEU A 396 -23.74 -17.73 0.54
C LEU A 396 -24.35 -16.88 1.66
N GLY A 397 -24.64 -15.61 1.40
CA GLY A 397 -25.33 -14.72 2.33
C GLY A 397 -26.74 -15.22 2.70
N LEU A 398 -27.52 -15.65 1.69
CA LEU A 398 -28.83 -16.28 1.89
C LEU A 398 -28.75 -17.61 2.65
N ALA A 399 -27.66 -18.38 2.47
CA ALA A 399 -27.46 -19.66 3.13
C ALA A 399 -27.02 -19.52 4.60
N LEU A 400 -26.11 -18.58 4.90
CA LEU A 400 -25.56 -18.37 6.24
C LEU A 400 -26.49 -17.54 7.13
N PHE A 401 -27.13 -16.50 6.59
CA PHE A 401 -27.92 -15.55 7.37
C PHE A 401 -29.23 -15.16 6.67
N PRO A 402 -30.18 -16.11 6.49
CA PRO A 402 -31.41 -15.86 5.73
C PRO A 402 -32.22 -14.70 6.31
N GLY A 403 -32.51 -14.70 7.61
CA GLY A 403 -33.33 -13.64 8.24
C GLY A 403 -32.69 -12.24 8.15
N PHE A 404 -31.36 -12.15 8.26
CA PHE A 404 -30.65 -10.87 8.11
C PHE A 404 -30.68 -10.37 6.66
N PHE A 405 -30.52 -11.28 5.70
CA PHE A 405 -30.58 -10.97 4.27
C PHE A 405 -31.98 -10.47 3.88
N GLU A 406 -33.03 -11.18 4.31
CA GLU A 406 -34.41 -10.78 4.06
C GLU A 406 -34.72 -9.40 4.66
N ALA A 407 -34.33 -9.17 5.92
CA ALA A 407 -34.53 -7.89 6.59
C ALA A 407 -33.79 -6.73 5.90
N CYS A 408 -32.55 -6.93 5.45
CA CYS A 408 -31.80 -5.92 4.69
C CYS A 408 -32.46 -5.62 3.34
N THR A 409 -32.98 -6.63 2.63
CA THR A 409 -33.69 -6.39 1.35
C THR A 409 -35.02 -5.67 1.54
N GLN A 410 -35.76 -5.94 2.63
CA GLN A 410 -36.97 -5.18 2.98
C GLN A 410 -36.64 -3.75 3.42
N GLY A 411 -35.51 -3.56 4.11
CA GLY A 411 -34.97 -2.25 4.51
C GLY A 411 -34.73 -1.30 3.34
N VAL A 412 -34.38 -1.82 2.16
CA VAL A 412 -34.24 -1.04 0.92
C VAL A 412 -35.58 -0.42 0.50
N GLY A 413 -36.71 -1.09 0.78
CA GLY A 413 -38.06 -0.63 0.45
C GLY A 413 -38.55 0.60 1.21
N LEU A 414 -37.83 1.04 2.26
CA LEU A 414 -38.12 2.31 2.97
C LEU A 414 -37.73 3.56 2.16
N GLY A 415 -37.13 3.38 0.97
CA GLY A 415 -36.94 4.41 -0.05
C GLY A 415 -36.14 5.62 0.43
N TRP A 416 -36.83 6.70 0.76
CA TRP A 416 -36.20 7.98 1.12
C TRP A 416 -35.46 7.95 2.47
N ARG A 417 -35.95 7.15 3.43
CA ARG A 417 -35.35 7.06 4.77
C ARG A 417 -34.04 6.29 4.74
N SER A 418 -33.98 5.18 4.00
CA SER A 418 -32.76 4.41 3.79
C SER A 418 -31.75 5.20 2.95
N LEU A 419 -32.20 5.97 1.95
CA LEU A 419 -31.33 6.82 1.16
C LEU A 419 -30.64 7.90 2.01
N GLY A 420 -31.39 8.59 2.89
CA GLY A 420 -30.82 9.60 3.80
C GLY A 420 -29.83 9.02 4.82
N LEU A 421 -30.18 7.88 5.45
CA LEU A 421 -29.29 7.16 6.35
C LEU A 421 -28.02 6.67 5.64
N GLY A 422 -28.17 6.18 4.42
CA GLY A 422 -27.06 5.74 3.58
C GLY A 422 -26.07 6.85 3.27
N ILE A 423 -26.56 8.04 2.92
CA ILE A 423 -25.70 9.23 2.68
C ILE A 423 -24.95 9.59 3.96
N GLY A 424 -25.64 9.60 5.11
CA GLY A 424 -25.01 9.87 6.41
C GLY A 424 -23.91 8.87 6.76
N VAL A 425 -24.11 7.57 6.48
CA VAL A 425 -23.11 6.52 6.69
C VAL A 425 -21.97 6.62 5.69
N LEU A 426 -22.28 6.92 4.42
CA LEU A 426 -21.29 7.05 3.36
C LEU A 426 -20.30 8.19 3.65
N ALA A 427 -20.77 9.31 4.19
CA ALA A 427 -19.93 10.44 4.56
C ALA A 427 -19.33 10.32 5.97
N GLY A 428 -20.11 9.85 6.95
CA GLY A 428 -19.72 9.85 8.37
C GLY A 428 -18.73 8.74 8.74
N VAL A 429 -18.87 7.53 8.17
CA VAL A 429 -17.99 6.41 8.52
C VAL A 429 -16.53 6.64 8.08
N PRO A 430 -16.23 7.15 6.88
CA PRO A 430 -14.85 7.51 6.52
C PRO A 430 -14.22 8.52 7.48
N VAL A 431 -14.98 9.53 7.92
CA VAL A 431 -14.49 10.51 8.91
C VAL A 431 -14.21 9.80 10.24
N ALA A 432 -15.10 8.92 10.70
CA ALA A 432 -14.89 8.15 11.92
C ALA A 432 -13.68 7.20 11.83
N ILE A 433 -13.45 6.57 10.66
CA ILE A 433 -12.25 5.74 10.40
C ILE A 433 -10.99 6.59 10.49
N ILE A 434 -10.98 7.78 9.88
CA ILE A 434 -9.84 8.71 9.93
C ILE A 434 -9.57 9.15 11.36
N VAL A 435 -10.62 9.56 12.09
CA VAL A 435 -10.50 9.97 13.50
C VAL A 435 -9.99 8.82 14.37
N ALA A 436 -10.46 7.59 14.15
CA ALA A 436 -9.95 6.41 14.84
C ALA A 436 -8.48 6.12 14.48
N CYS A 437 -8.10 6.26 13.21
CA CYS A 437 -6.75 6.04 12.72
C CYS A 437 -5.72 7.02 13.31
N ILE A 438 -6.15 8.21 13.74
CA ILE A 438 -5.27 9.18 14.44
C ILE A 438 -4.80 8.61 15.78
N THR A 439 -5.56 7.71 16.41
CA THR A 439 -5.15 7.06 17.65
C THR A 439 -4.25 5.84 17.35
N LEU A 440 -3.12 5.69 18.05
CA LEU A 440 -2.19 4.55 17.87
C LEU A 440 -2.89 3.20 18.07
N VAL A 441 -3.81 3.12 19.05
CA VAL A 441 -4.66 1.95 19.32
C VAL A 441 -5.77 1.81 18.28
N GLY A 442 -6.18 2.90 17.63
CA GLY A 442 -7.23 2.88 16.62
C GLY A 442 -6.73 2.61 15.21
N ILE A 443 -5.43 2.49 14.93
CA ILE A 443 -4.93 1.96 13.65
C ILE A 443 -5.47 0.55 13.38
N PRO A 444 -5.32 -0.45 14.28
CA PRO A 444 -5.91 -1.77 14.04
C PRO A 444 -7.44 -1.73 13.97
N VAL A 445 -8.09 -0.92 14.81
CA VAL A 445 -9.57 -0.79 14.82
C VAL A 445 -10.09 -0.14 13.53
N SER A 446 -9.41 0.89 13.03
CA SER A 446 -9.77 1.61 11.81
C SER A 446 -9.56 0.74 10.58
N LEU A 447 -8.52 -0.10 10.54
CA LEU A 447 -8.33 -1.11 9.50
C LEU A 447 -9.46 -2.14 9.50
N MET A 448 -9.85 -2.65 10.67
CA MET A 448 -10.99 -3.57 10.80
C MET A 448 -12.31 -2.90 10.38
N LEU A 449 -12.53 -1.66 10.79
CA LEU A 449 -13.72 -0.87 10.45
C LEU A 449 -13.77 -0.55 8.95
N LEU A 450 -12.63 -0.20 8.35
CA LEU A 450 -12.49 0.02 6.91
C LEU A 450 -12.79 -1.25 6.13
N ALA A 451 -12.25 -2.40 6.55
CA ALA A 451 -12.54 -3.69 5.92
C ALA A 451 -14.04 -4.02 6.00
N ALA A 452 -14.67 -3.84 7.16
CA ALA A 452 -16.11 -4.04 7.34
C ALA A 452 -16.95 -3.07 6.48
N TYR A 453 -16.52 -1.81 6.37
CA TYR A 453 -17.18 -0.79 5.57
C TYR A 453 -17.09 -1.10 4.06
N LEU A 454 -15.91 -1.49 3.57
CA LEU A 454 -15.73 -1.92 2.18
C LEU A 454 -16.54 -3.19 1.86
N ALA A 455 -16.60 -4.14 2.79
CA ALA A 455 -17.47 -5.31 2.67
C ALA A 455 -18.94 -4.88 2.59
N ALA A 456 -19.41 -3.98 3.47
CA ALA A 456 -20.78 -3.48 3.44
C ALA A 456 -21.13 -2.78 2.11
N ILE A 457 -20.23 -1.95 1.57
CA ILE A 457 -20.34 -1.33 0.23
C ILE A 457 -20.44 -2.41 -0.87
N TYR A 458 -19.67 -3.47 -0.77
CA TYR A 458 -19.72 -4.56 -1.73
C TYR A 458 -21.06 -5.33 -1.67
N LEU A 459 -21.55 -5.62 -0.46
CA LEU A 459 -22.82 -6.33 -0.26
C LEU A 459 -24.04 -5.49 -0.69
N THR A 460 -23.89 -4.17 -0.77
CA THR A 460 -25.00 -3.26 -1.06
C THR A 460 -25.72 -3.57 -2.37
N LYS A 461 -24.94 -3.81 -3.43
CA LYS A 461 -25.47 -4.19 -4.76
C LYS A 461 -26.26 -5.50 -4.73
N ILE A 462 -25.93 -6.39 -3.80
CA ILE A 462 -26.56 -7.71 -3.66
C ILE A 462 -27.95 -7.54 -3.05
N TRP A 463 -28.07 -6.76 -1.97
CA TRP A 463 -29.38 -6.49 -1.34
C TRP A 463 -30.30 -5.69 -2.25
N VAL A 464 -29.79 -4.63 -2.89
CA VAL A 464 -30.58 -3.81 -3.82
C VAL A 464 -30.95 -4.60 -5.08
N GLY A 465 -30.03 -5.43 -5.61
CA GLY A 465 -30.31 -6.33 -6.72
C GLY A 465 -31.40 -7.35 -6.38
N ALA A 466 -31.30 -8.01 -5.22
CA ALA A 466 -32.33 -8.95 -4.77
C ALA A 466 -33.71 -8.29 -4.60
N PHE A 467 -33.76 -7.07 -4.05
CA PHE A 467 -35.00 -6.30 -3.94
C PHE A 467 -35.59 -5.94 -5.31
N LEU A 468 -34.76 -5.40 -6.21
CA LEU A 468 -35.18 -4.99 -7.55
C LEU A 468 -35.72 -6.18 -8.37
N GLY A 469 -35.04 -7.32 -8.31
CA GLY A 469 -35.49 -8.53 -9.00
C GLY A 469 -36.78 -9.11 -8.42
N ARG A 470 -37.01 -9.02 -7.11
CA ARG A 470 -38.28 -9.45 -6.49
C ARG A 470 -39.46 -8.57 -6.88
N ILE A 471 -39.27 -7.25 -6.95
CA ILE A 471 -40.32 -6.32 -7.42
C ILE A 471 -40.72 -6.65 -8.86
N LEU A 472 -39.75 -6.99 -9.70
CA LEU A 472 -39.99 -7.24 -11.12
C LEU A 472 -40.61 -8.62 -11.40
N LEU A 473 -40.09 -9.67 -10.75
CA LEU A 473 -40.54 -11.05 -10.99
C LEU A 473 -41.84 -11.40 -10.26
N LYS A 474 -42.26 -10.61 -9.26
CA LYS A 474 -43.44 -10.85 -8.41
C LYS A 474 -43.67 -12.35 -8.13
N PRO A 475 -42.68 -13.07 -7.57
CA PRO A 475 -42.74 -14.52 -7.45
C PRO A 475 -43.95 -14.96 -6.62
N ALA A 476 -44.62 -16.02 -7.09
CA ALA A 476 -45.83 -16.57 -6.46
C ALA A 476 -45.54 -17.38 -5.17
N GLY A 477 -44.26 -17.63 -4.85
CA GLY A 477 -43.81 -18.37 -3.67
C GLY A 477 -42.58 -17.76 -2.99
N ALA A 478 -42.27 -18.23 -1.78
CA ALA A 478 -41.09 -17.84 -0.99
C ALA A 478 -39.98 -18.91 -1.03
N THR A 479 -39.85 -19.64 -2.14
CA THR A 479 -38.90 -20.75 -2.25
C THR A 479 -37.47 -20.22 -2.47
N ARG A 480 -36.43 -20.96 -2.01
CA ARG A 480 -35.01 -20.58 -2.20
C ARG A 480 -34.64 -20.30 -3.67
N ARG A 481 -35.26 -21.02 -4.61
CA ARG A 481 -35.07 -20.83 -6.05
C ARG A 481 -35.57 -19.46 -6.52
N ASP A 482 -36.68 -18.98 -6.00
CA ASP A 482 -37.27 -17.69 -6.37
C ASP A 482 -36.44 -16.51 -5.85
N TRP A 483 -35.86 -16.65 -4.66
CA TRP A 483 -34.88 -15.69 -4.12
C TRP A 483 -33.63 -15.58 -5.00
N LEU A 484 -33.10 -16.72 -5.47
CA LEU A 484 -31.93 -16.75 -6.34
C LEU A 484 -32.22 -16.19 -7.73
N LEU A 485 -33.38 -16.49 -8.30
CA LEU A 485 -33.83 -15.93 -9.57
C LEU A 485 -34.03 -14.41 -9.47
N GLY A 486 -34.61 -13.93 -8.36
CA GLY A 486 -34.69 -12.51 -8.03
C GLY A 486 -33.31 -11.84 -8.01
N LEU A 487 -32.37 -12.43 -7.28
CA LEU A 487 -31.01 -11.92 -7.19
C LEU A 487 -30.30 -11.89 -8.55
N LEU A 488 -30.47 -12.92 -9.37
CA LEU A 488 -29.90 -13.00 -10.72
C LEU A 488 -30.42 -11.89 -11.62
N VAL A 489 -31.74 -11.76 -11.71
CA VAL A 489 -32.38 -10.79 -12.61
C VAL A 489 -32.04 -9.37 -12.17
N GLY A 490 -32.10 -9.07 -10.87
CA GLY A 490 -31.75 -7.75 -10.38
C GLY A 490 -30.28 -7.39 -10.55
N LEU A 491 -29.35 -8.32 -10.31
CA LEU A 491 -27.92 -8.08 -10.51
C LEU A 491 -27.57 -7.91 -12.00
N LEU A 492 -28.23 -8.65 -12.88
CA LEU A 492 -28.08 -8.51 -14.33
C LEU A 492 -28.56 -7.14 -14.81
N ILE A 493 -29.71 -6.68 -14.34
CA ILE A 493 -30.25 -5.34 -14.64
C ILE A 493 -29.29 -4.24 -14.16
N LEU A 494 -28.82 -4.31 -12.90
CA LEU A 494 -27.85 -3.34 -12.37
C LEU A 494 -26.54 -3.32 -13.16
N THR A 495 -26.10 -4.48 -13.64
CA THR A 495 -24.91 -4.60 -14.49
C THR A 495 -25.12 -3.93 -15.85
N VAL A 496 -26.27 -4.15 -16.49
CA VAL A 496 -26.63 -3.54 -17.77
C VAL A 496 -26.75 -2.03 -17.65
N ILE A 497 -27.45 -1.52 -16.64
CA ILE A 497 -27.59 -0.08 -16.38
C ILE A 497 -26.22 0.55 -16.09
N GLY A 498 -25.33 -0.19 -15.42
CA GLY A 498 -23.97 0.22 -15.13
C GLY A 498 -23.07 0.45 -16.36
N PHE A 499 -23.49 0.03 -17.56
CA PHE A 499 -22.79 0.31 -18.81
C PHE A 499 -23.19 1.64 -19.46
N ILE A 500 -24.33 2.23 -19.07
CA ILE A 500 -24.76 3.50 -19.64
C ILE A 500 -23.85 4.61 -19.08
N PRO A 501 -23.11 5.34 -19.94
CA PRO A 501 -22.24 6.43 -19.48
C PRO A 501 -23.09 7.52 -18.81
N TYR A 502 -22.53 8.17 -17.79
CA TYR A 502 -23.19 9.16 -16.91
C TYR A 502 -24.30 8.60 -16.00
N VAL A 503 -25.28 7.88 -16.54
CA VAL A 503 -26.40 7.29 -15.77
C VAL A 503 -25.91 6.18 -14.83
N GLY A 504 -24.98 5.35 -15.28
CA GLY A 504 -24.44 4.25 -14.48
C GLY A 504 -23.73 4.71 -13.21
N GLY A 505 -23.10 5.90 -13.22
CA GLY A 505 -22.47 6.47 -12.03
C GLY A 505 -23.49 6.87 -10.97
N LEU A 506 -24.55 7.59 -11.38
CA LEU A 506 -25.60 8.05 -10.49
C LEU A 506 -26.39 6.87 -9.90
N VAL A 507 -26.70 5.86 -10.71
CA VAL A 507 -27.40 4.65 -10.27
C VAL A 507 -26.55 3.87 -9.26
N ARG A 508 -25.23 3.73 -9.47
CA ARG A 508 -24.34 3.08 -8.50
C ARG A 508 -24.32 3.82 -7.16
N LEU A 509 -24.25 5.15 -7.17
CA LEU A 509 -24.30 5.95 -5.96
C LEU A 509 -25.63 5.74 -5.22
N ALA A 510 -26.76 5.77 -5.94
CA ALA A 510 -28.06 5.52 -5.34
C ALA A 510 -28.17 4.11 -4.74
N VAL A 511 -27.65 3.09 -5.44
CA VAL A 511 -27.59 1.70 -4.96
C VAL A 511 -26.77 1.60 -3.67
N ILE A 512 -25.59 2.24 -3.62
CA ILE A 512 -24.71 2.24 -2.45
C ILE A 512 -25.42 2.93 -1.27
N CYS A 513 -26.05 4.08 -1.48
CA CYS A 513 -26.78 4.76 -0.41
C CYS A 513 -27.94 3.90 0.11
N LEU A 514 -28.78 3.36 -0.79
CA LEU A 514 -29.96 2.60 -0.40
C LEU A 514 -29.64 1.36 0.44
N GLY A 515 -28.66 0.55 0.02
CA GLY A 515 -28.36 -0.66 0.79
C GLY A 515 -27.48 -0.40 2.02
N LEU A 516 -26.61 0.63 2.05
CA LEU A 516 -25.89 1.00 3.27
C LEU A 516 -26.87 1.50 4.34
N GLY A 517 -27.87 2.28 3.92
CA GLY A 517 -28.95 2.72 4.80
C GLY A 517 -29.83 1.58 5.30
N ALA A 518 -30.13 0.59 4.45
CA ALA A 518 -30.86 -0.60 4.87
C ALA A 518 -30.07 -1.43 5.90
N PHE A 519 -28.76 -1.59 5.67
CA PHE A 519 -27.87 -2.29 6.59
C PHE A 519 -27.74 -1.59 7.95
N SER A 520 -27.53 -0.27 7.94
CA SER A 520 -27.40 0.51 9.19
C SER A 520 -28.70 0.54 9.98
N TRP A 521 -29.85 0.63 9.29
CA TRP A 521 -31.17 0.53 9.91
C TRP A 521 -31.39 -0.81 10.60
N GLN A 522 -30.96 -1.92 9.96
CA GLN A 522 -31.09 -3.25 10.55
C GLN A 522 -30.21 -3.43 11.80
N LEU A 523 -28.97 -2.91 11.77
CA LEU A 523 -28.08 -2.89 12.93
C LEU A 523 -28.68 -2.07 14.08
N TYR A 524 -29.30 -0.92 13.77
CA TYR A 524 -29.95 -0.08 14.76
C TYR A 524 -31.12 -0.80 15.45
N GLN A 525 -31.99 -1.48 14.68
CA GLN A 525 -33.10 -2.25 15.25
C GLN A 525 -32.61 -3.42 16.13
N GLY A 526 -31.60 -4.16 15.67
CA GLY A 526 -31.00 -5.26 16.44
C GLY A 526 -30.43 -4.80 17.78
N SER A 527 -29.77 -3.63 17.81
CA SER A 527 -29.22 -3.04 19.04
C SER A 527 -30.27 -2.52 20.04
N ARG A 528 -31.49 -2.21 19.58
CA ARG A 528 -32.61 -1.81 20.44
C ARG A 528 -33.30 -3.02 21.04
N ALA A 529 -33.46 -4.10 20.27
CA ALA A 529 -34.06 -5.34 20.75
C ALA A 529 -33.27 -5.96 21.90
N THR A 530 -31.93 -5.89 21.87
CA THR A 530 -31.04 -6.37 22.94
C THR A 530 -30.94 -5.45 24.15
N ARG A 531 -31.41 -4.20 24.06
CA ARG A 531 -31.49 -3.27 25.21
C ARG A 531 -32.85 -3.28 25.90
N ALA A 532 -33.87 -3.82 25.24
CA ALA A 532 -35.23 -3.95 25.76
C ALA A 532 -35.53 -5.34 26.35
N ALA A 533 -34.68 -6.32 26.06
CA ALA A 533 -34.61 -7.63 26.72
C ALA A 533 -33.53 -7.59 27.81
#